data_AF-A0A2W1JBV0-F1
#
_entry.id   AF-A0A2W1JBV0-F1
#
_cell.length_a   1.000
_cell.length_b   1.000
_cell.length_c   1.000
_cell.angle_alpha   90.00
_cell.angle_beta   90.00
_cell.angle_gamma   90.00
#
_symmetry.space_group_name_H-M   'P 1'
#
loop_
_entity.id
_entity.type
_entity.pdbx_description
1 polymer ?
#
loop_
_entity_poly.entity_id
_entity_poly.type
_entity_poly.pdbx_seq_one_letter_code
_entity_poly.pdbx_strand_id
1 'polypeptide(L)'
;MQLKYRGVDYEYVPPQVAAKPTELVGTYRGLEWRFKTATSSVQQPTLDLVYRGVAYQTGQHPTVPEKSISSSPAVKAGASAKDMARALMLGHHTLIKHRQQSMLGRVAAEVGLGLEASHYWSHIQGKANPGFRATYDRSPAALS
;
A
#
# COMPACT_ATOMS: atom_id res chain seq x y z
N MET A 1 -24.65 -20.42 -15.30
CA MET A 1 -24.65 -20.80 -13.87
C MET A 1 -25.23 -19.62 -13.09
N GLN A 2 -26.37 -19.81 -12.41
CA GLN A 2 -26.92 -18.79 -11.50
C GLN A 2 -26.26 -18.91 -10.12
N LEU A 3 -25.92 -17.78 -9.51
CA LEU A 3 -25.31 -17.74 -8.18
C LEU A 3 -26.40 -17.94 -7.13
N LYS A 4 -26.23 -18.93 -6.24
CA LYS A 4 -27.12 -19.18 -5.10
C LYS A 4 -26.39 -18.86 -3.80
N TYR A 5 -26.95 -18.00 -2.96
CA TYR A 5 -26.39 -17.71 -1.64
C TYR A 5 -27.50 -17.70 -0.59
N ARG A 6 -27.29 -18.46 0.50
CA ARG A 6 -28.27 -18.69 1.59
C ARG A 6 -29.68 -19.07 1.12
N GLY A 7 -29.78 -19.94 0.11
CA GLY A 7 -31.06 -20.41 -0.42
C GLY A 7 -31.81 -19.41 -1.29
N VAL A 8 -31.23 -18.23 -1.56
CA VAL A 8 -31.76 -17.24 -2.49
C VAL A 8 -30.97 -17.30 -3.79
N ASP A 9 -31.70 -17.36 -4.90
CA ASP A 9 -31.13 -17.32 -6.24
C ASP A 9 -30.90 -15.84 -6.61
N TYR A 10 -29.65 -15.50 -6.93
CA TYR A 10 -29.29 -14.14 -7.34
C TYR A 10 -29.48 -13.99 -8.84
N GLU A 11 -30.49 -13.21 -9.22
CA GLU A 11 -30.64 -12.72 -10.57
C GLU A 11 -29.74 -11.48 -10.74
N TYR A 12 -28.57 -11.69 -11.33
CA TYR A 12 -27.63 -10.62 -11.59
C TYR A 12 -28.05 -9.86 -12.86
N VAL A 13 -28.65 -8.67 -12.67
CA VAL A 13 -28.91 -7.70 -13.73
C VAL A 13 -27.78 -6.66 -13.71
N PRO A 14 -26.71 -6.81 -14.52
CA PRO A 14 -25.63 -5.85 -14.53
C PRO A 14 -26.15 -4.48 -14.98
N PRO A 15 -25.77 -3.38 -14.29
CA PRO A 15 -26.10 -2.04 -14.76
C PRO A 15 -25.40 -1.77 -16.09
N GLN A 16 -26.16 -1.38 -17.11
CA GLN A 16 -25.63 -1.00 -18.42
C GLN A 16 -25.01 0.39 -18.32
N VAL A 17 -23.69 0.47 -18.20
CA VAL A 17 -22.95 1.74 -18.13
C VAL A 17 -22.58 2.18 -19.55
N ALA A 18 -23.14 3.29 -20.01
CA ALA A 18 -22.77 3.88 -21.29
C ALA A 18 -21.32 4.42 -21.22
N ALA A 19 -20.39 3.67 -21.81
CA ALA A 19 -19.00 4.08 -21.93
C ALA A 19 -18.80 4.92 -23.20
N LYS A 20 -18.15 6.08 -23.06
CA LYS A 20 -17.69 6.84 -24.24
C LYS A 20 -16.38 6.23 -24.73
N PRO A 21 -16.25 5.90 -26.03
CA PRO A 21 -14.97 5.54 -26.59
C PRO A 21 -14.03 6.75 -26.45
N THR A 22 -12.90 6.56 -25.77
CA THR A 22 -11.82 7.54 -25.75
C THR A 22 -10.87 7.22 -26.90
N GLU A 23 -10.20 8.25 -27.44
CA GLU A 23 -9.21 8.10 -28.50
C GLU A 23 -8.06 7.15 -28.10
N LEU A 24 -7.30 6.70 -29.10
CA LEU A 24 -6.13 5.84 -28.91
C LEU A 24 -5.14 6.52 -27.94
N VAL A 25 -4.91 5.90 -26.78
CA VAL A 25 -4.03 6.47 -25.74
C VAL A 25 -2.58 6.00 -25.91
N GLY A 26 -2.33 4.95 -26.68
CA GLY A 26 -0.98 4.55 -27.08
C GLY A 26 -0.90 3.14 -27.65
N THR A 27 0.31 2.69 -27.97
CA THR A 27 0.61 1.31 -28.37
C THR A 27 1.59 0.69 -27.38
N TYR A 28 1.30 -0.53 -26.92
CA TYR A 28 2.19 -1.32 -26.07
C TYR A 28 2.43 -2.68 -26.70
N ARG A 29 3.70 -3.00 -26.99
CA ARG A 29 4.12 -4.25 -27.67
C ARG A 29 3.36 -4.53 -28.98
N GLY A 30 3.07 -3.48 -29.75
CA GLY A 30 2.33 -3.60 -31.01
C GLY A 30 0.81 -3.76 -30.85
N LEU A 31 0.27 -3.75 -29.64
CA LEU A 31 -1.18 -3.69 -29.40
C LEU A 31 -1.62 -2.27 -29.02
N GLU A 32 -2.75 -1.86 -29.58
CA GLU A 32 -3.38 -0.58 -29.26
C GLU A 32 -4.04 -0.61 -27.88
N TRP A 33 -3.71 0.37 -27.04
CA TRP A 33 -4.31 0.55 -25.73
C TRP A 33 -5.37 1.66 -25.77
N ARG A 34 -6.60 1.35 -25.36
CA ARG A 34 -7.72 2.30 -25.30
C ARG A 34 -8.34 2.29 -23.91
N PHE A 35 -8.47 3.47 -23.30
CA PHE A 35 -9.23 3.64 -22.06
C PHE A 35 -10.72 3.88 -22.38
N LYS A 36 -11.61 3.45 -21.50
CA LYS A 36 -13.05 3.73 -21.60
C LYS A 36 -13.45 4.47 -20.34
N THR A 37 -14.02 5.67 -20.50
CA THR A 37 -14.57 6.44 -19.38
C THR A 37 -16.08 6.26 -19.33
N ALA A 38 -16.61 6.01 -18.13
CA ALA A 38 -18.05 5.91 -17.91
C ALA A 38 -18.68 7.30 -18.03
N THR A 39 -19.76 7.43 -18.82
CA THR A 39 -20.42 8.73 -19.04
C THR A 39 -21.38 9.09 -17.91
N SER A 40 -22.05 8.10 -17.34
CA SER A 40 -23.01 8.30 -16.25
C SER A 40 -22.26 8.39 -14.93
N SER A 41 -22.55 9.42 -14.13
CA SER A 41 -22.17 9.46 -12.73
C SER A 41 -22.65 8.19 -12.04
N VAL A 42 -21.73 7.44 -11.43
CA VAL A 42 -22.08 6.29 -10.61
C VAL A 42 -23.05 6.77 -9.53
N GLN A 43 -24.25 6.17 -9.46
CA GLN A 43 -25.21 6.50 -8.42
C GLN A 43 -24.55 6.21 -7.06
N GLN A 44 -24.35 7.26 -6.27
CA GLN A 44 -23.82 7.11 -4.92
C GLN A 44 -24.96 6.67 -3.98
N PRO A 45 -24.70 5.75 -3.04
CA PRO A 45 -25.66 5.42 -2.02
C PRO A 45 -25.98 6.67 -1.18
N THR A 46 -27.25 6.86 -0.83
CA THR A 46 -27.70 7.91 0.11
C THR A 46 -27.31 7.58 1.56
N LEU A 47 -26.76 6.38 1.80
CA LEU A 47 -26.31 5.95 3.12
C LEU A 47 -24.93 6.50 3.43
N ASP A 48 -24.76 6.99 4.65
CA ASP A 48 -23.44 7.29 5.19
C ASP A 48 -22.65 6.00 5.37
N LEU A 49 -21.58 5.85 4.60
CA LEU A 49 -20.67 4.71 4.73
C LEU A 49 -19.88 4.89 6.02
N VAL A 50 -19.92 3.89 6.92
CA VAL A 50 -19.17 3.91 8.19
C VAL A 50 -18.29 2.66 8.27
N TYR A 51 -16.99 2.84 8.53
CA TYR A 51 -16.06 1.75 8.80
C TYR A 51 -15.52 1.87 10.22
N ARG A 52 -15.74 0.83 11.05
CA ARG A 52 -15.33 0.79 12.47
C ARG A 52 -15.71 2.05 13.27
N GLY A 53 -16.91 2.57 13.04
CA GLY A 53 -17.43 3.77 13.73
C GLY A 53 -16.96 5.10 13.16
N VAL A 54 -16.17 5.12 12.08
CA VAL A 54 -15.71 6.34 11.41
C VAL A 54 -16.40 6.47 10.04
N ALA A 55 -16.99 7.63 9.75
CA ALA A 55 -17.59 7.92 8.46
C ALA A 55 -16.52 7.89 7.35
N TYR A 56 -16.79 7.12 6.30
CA TYR A 56 -15.94 6.97 5.14
C TYR A 56 -16.25 8.09 4.15
N GLN A 57 -15.35 9.07 4.07
CA GLN A 57 -15.41 10.16 3.10
C GLN A 57 -14.19 10.07 2.18
N THR A 58 -14.42 9.87 0.89
CA THR A 58 -13.36 9.89 -0.14
C THR A 58 -13.34 11.24 -0.85
N GLY A 59 -12.21 11.95 -0.79
CA GLY A 59 -11.97 13.17 -1.57
C GLY A 59 -12.25 14.50 -0.87
N GLN A 60 -12.85 14.51 0.33
CA GLN A 60 -12.86 15.69 1.20
C GLN A 60 -11.68 15.59 2.19
N HIS A 61 -10.68 16.44 2.01
CA HIS A 61 -9.79 16.77 3.12
C HIS A 61 -10.61 17.58 4.14
N PRO A 62 -10.63 17.20 5.43
CA PRO A 62 -11.35 17.97 6.43
C PRO A 62 -10.71 19.36 6.54
N THR A 63 -11.48 20.40 6.25
CA THR A 63 -11.20 21.75 6.75
C THR A 63 -11.47 21.75 8.25
N VAL A 64 -10.43 21.41 9.02
CA VAL A 64 -10.46 21.48 10.48
C VAL A 64 -10.43 22.97 10.88
N PRO A 65 -11.41 23.49 11.66
CA PRO A 65 -11.27 24.78 12.30
C PRO A 65 -10.15 24.69 13.35
N GLU A 66 -9.24 25.66 13.33
CA GLU A 66 -8.08 25.77 14.21
C GLU A 66 -8.40 25.45 15.68
N LYS A 67 -7.86 24.34 16.18
CA LYS A 67 -7.50 24.24 17.59
C LYS A 67 -6.27 23.35 17.78
N SER A 68 -5.21 24.02 18.21
CA SER A 68 -3.90 23.48 18.58
C SER A 68 -3.98 22.37 19.63
N ILE A 69 -3.47 21.17 19.30
CA ILE A 69 -2.55 20.39 20.16
C ILE A 69 -1.61 19.60 19.24
N SER A 70 -0.36 19.54 19.70
CA SER A 70 0.90 19.21 19.09
C SER A 70 1.13 17.74 18.66
N SER A 71 1.86 17.65 17.53
CA SER A 71 2.92 16.69 17.17
C SER A 71 2.56 15.24 16.84
N SER A 72 2.25 15.01 15.56
CA SER A 72 2.85 13.92 14.76
C SER A 72 3.31 14.56 13.43
N PRO A 73 4.51 14.21 12.89
CA PRO A 73 5.22 15.11 11.99
C PRO A 73 4.55 15.17 10.62
N ALA A 74 4.10 16.37 10.28
CA ALA A 74 3.74 16.76 8.94
C ALA A 74 4.89 16.42 7.98
N VAL A 75 4.61 15.63 6.94
CA VAL A 75 5.46 15.59 5.76
C VAL A 75 5.37 16.97 5.13
N LYS A 76 6.38 17.80 5.42
CA LYS A 76 6.56 19.10 4.78
C LYS A 76 6.66 18.88 3.27
N ALA A 77 5.70 19.42 2.52
CA ALA A 77 5.91 19.76 1.13
C ALA A 77 7.13 20.70 1.07
N GLY A 78 8.20 20.25 0.42
CA GLY A 78 9.51 20.92 0.40
C GLY A 78 10.65 20.16 1.09
N ALA A 79 10.64 18.82 1.09
CA ALA A 79 11.86 18.08 1.43
C ALA A 79 12.93 18.38 0.37
N SER A 80 14.05 18.98 0.80
CA SER A 80 15.25 19.10 -0.04
C SER A 80 15.59 17.72 -0.61
N ALA A 81 16.18 17.62 -1.81
CA ALA A 81 16.62 16.35 -2.38
C ALA A 81 17.45 15.52 -1.37
N LYS A 82 18.19 16.20 -0.49
CA LYS A 82 18.94 15.59 0.63
C LYS A 82 18.04 14.92 1.68
N ASP A 83 16.93 15.56 2.03
CA ASP A 83 15.98 15.00 3.00
C ASP A 83 15.21 13.82 2.41
N MET A 84 14.87 13.89 1.12
CA MET A 84 14.28 12.76 0.40
C MET A 84 15.27 11.58 0.33
N ALA A 85 16.54 11.84 -0.02
CA ALA A 85 17.58 10.81 -0.02
C ALA A 85 17.77 10.20 1.38
N ARG A 86 17.75 11.02 2.45
CA ARG A 86 17.82 10.52 3.83
C ARG A 86 16.62 9.64 4.16
N ALA A 87 15.40 10.04 3.80
CA ALA A 87 14.19 9.24 4.03
C ALA A 87 14.25 7.89 3.32
N LEU A 88 14.71 7.85 2.07
CA LEU A 88 14.90 6.61 1.32
C LEU A 88 15.94 5.69 1.97
N MET A 89 17.08 6.24 2.43
CA MET A 89 18.13 5.48 3.09
C MET A 89 17.67 4.93 4.45
N LEU A 90 16.88 5.69 5.21
CA LEU A 90 16.28 5.22 6.47
C LEU A 90 15.24 4.12 6.21
N GLY A 91 14.36 4.33 5.23
CA GLY A 91 13.38 3.33 4.81
C GLY A 91 14.05 2.02 4.38
N HIS A 92 15.10 2.11 3.56
CA HIS A 92 15.92 0.97 3.16
C HIS A 92 16.50 0.20 4.35
N HIS A 93 17.08 0.92 5.31
CA HIS A 93 17.62 0.32 6.52
C HIS A 93 16.56 -0.40 7.35
N THR A 94 15.39 0.21 7.55
CA THR A 94 14.29 -0.42 8.30
C THR A 94 13.76 -1.69 7.61
N LEU A 95 13.70 -1.71 6.27
CA LEU A 95 13.25 -2.88 5.52
C LEU A 95 14.18 -4.08 5.69
N ILE A 96 15.49 -3.85 5.60
CA ILE A 96 16.50 -4.89 5.85
C ILE A 96 16.33 -5.42 7.27
N LYS A 97 16.10 -4.52 8.24
CA LYS A 97 15.85 -4.91 9.64
C LYS A 97 14.64 -5.82 9.79
N HIS A 98 13.49 -5.39 9.30
CA HIS A 98 12.26 -6.14 9.41
C HIS A 98 12.36 -7.51 8.75
N ARG A 99 13.05 -7.60 7.60
CA ARG A 99 13.25 -8.88 6.92
C ARG A 99 14.13 -9.83 7.72
N GLN A 100 15.23 -9.34 8.28
CA GLN A 100 16.09 -10.15 9.15
C GLN A 100 15.30 -10.68 10.35
N GLN A 101 14.56 -9.81 11.04
CA GLN A 101 13.78 -10.20 12.22
C GLN A 101 12.71 -11.23 11.86
N SER A 102 12.04 -11.07 10.71
CA SER A 102 11.05 -12.06 10.25
C SER A 102 11.69 -13.41 9.91
N MET A 103 12.83 -13.44 9.22
CA MET A 103 13.51 -14.68 8.86
C MET A 103 14.03 -15.40 10.09
N LEU A 104 14.65 -14.66 11.01
CA LEU A 104 15.18 -15.21 12.25
C LEU A 104 14.05 -15.71 13.14
N GLY A 105 12.92 -14.99 13.23
CA GLY A 105 11.75 -15.45 13.96
C GLY A 105 11.16 -16.76 13.44
N ARG A 106 11.17 -16.98 12.12
CA ARG A 106 10.74 -18.26 11.53
C ARG A 106 11.68 -19.40 11.89
N VAL A 107 12.98 -19.21 11.70
CA VAL A 107 14.00 -20.23 12.03
C VAL A 107 14.02 -20.52 13.53
N ALA A 108 13.87 -19.49 14.38
CA ALA A 108 13.77 -19.66 15.81
C ALA A 108 12.57 -20.54 16.20
N ALA A 109 11.40 -20.30 15.59
CA ALA A 109 10.22 -21.14 15.81
C ALA A 109 10.43 -22.59 15.36
N GLU A 110 11.13 -22.82 14.24
CA GLU A 110 11.44 -24.16 13.73
C GLU A 110 12.41 -24.94 14.66
N VAL A 111 13.40 -24.24 15.22
CA VAL A 111 14.42 -24.85 16.11
C VAL A 111 13.92 -24.92 17.57
N GLY A 112 12.73 -24.38 17.87
CA GLY A 112 12.18 -24.34 19.23
C GLY A 112 12.85 -23.28 20.12
N LEU A 113 13.52 -22.30 19.52
CA LEU A 113 14.06 -21.14 20.23
C LEU A 113 12.93 -20.12 20.50
N GLY A 114 12.96 -19.51 21.68
CA GLY A 114 11.99 -18.50 22.07
C GLY A 114 12.02 -17.23 21.20
N LEU A 115 10.96 -16.42 21.30
CA LEU A 115 10.79 -15.17 20.55
C LEU A 115 11.93 -14.15 20.75
N GLU A 116 12.69 -14.27 21.84
CA GLU A 116 13.88 -13.47 22.12
C GLU A 116 14.93 -13.52 21.00
N ALA A 117 15.06 -14.66 20.32
CA ALA A 117 15.97 -14.79 19.18
C ALA A 117 15.57 -13.85 18.03
N SER A 118 14.27 -13.64 17.81
CA SER A 118 13.76 -12.76 16.73
C SER A 118 14.08 -11.28 16.96
N HIS A 119 14.31 -10.88 18.21
CA HIS A 119 14.69 -9.52 18.59
C HIS A 119 16.19 -9.26 18.50
N TYR A 120 17.01 -10.30 18.28
CA TYR A 120 18.45 -10.16 18.14
C TYR A 120 18.82 -9.33 16.90
N TRP A 121 19.62 -8.30 17.13
CA TRP A 121 20.06 -7.38 16.10
C TRP A 121 21.54 -7.01 16.27
N SER A 122 22.39 -7.55 15.39
CA SER A 122 23.81 -7.17 15.33
C SER A 122 23.99 -5.88 14.53
N HIS A 123 24.32 -4.77 15.19
CA HIS A 123 24.72 -3.52 14.54
C HIS A 123 26.19 -3.20 14.84
N ILE A 124 26.94 -2.77 13.83
CA ILE A 124 28.26 -2.16 14.03
C ILE A 124 28.07 -0.66 13.84
N GLN A 125 28.30 0.12 14.89
CA GLN A 125 28.15 1.58 14.86
C GLN A 125 26.76 2.03 14.34
N GLY A 126 25.70 1.32 14.73
CA GLY A 126 24.33 1.59 14.29
C GLY A 126 24.03 1.26 12.83
N LYS A 127 24.98 0.67 12.09
CA LYS A 127 24.78 0.22 10.70
C LYS A 127 24.42 -1.25 10.66
N ALA A 128 23.54 -1.61 9.71
CA ALA A 128 23.30 -3.00 9.37
C ALA A 128 24.58 -3.63 8.80
N ASN A 129 24.79 -4.93 9.04
CA ASN A 129 25.90 -5.66 8.45
C ASN A 129 25.87 -5.54 6.91
N PRO A 130 26.98 -5.19 6.23
CA PRO A 130 27.01 -5.03 4.78
C PRO A 130 26.54 -6.29 4.02
N GLY A 131 26.77 -7.49 4.55
CA GLY A 131 26.27 -8.73 3.95
C GLY A 131 24.74 -8.76 3.81
N PHE A 132 24.02 -8.16 4.77
CA PHE A 132 22.55 -8.10 4.76
C PHE A 132 22.00 -7.17 3.67
N ARG A 133 22.78 -6.17 3.23
CA ARG A 133 22.40 -5.36 2.06
C ARG A 133 22.47 -6.16 0.77
N ALA A 134 23.28 -7.20 0.69
CA ALA A 134 23.32 -8.07 -0.49
C ALA A 134 22.23 -9.15 -0.45
N THR A 135 21.91 -9.69 0.73
CA THR A 135 21.04 -10.87 0.86
C THR A 135 19.59 -10.55 1.23
N TYR A 136 19.34 -9.52 2.05
CA TYR A 136 18.01 -9.17 2.54
C TYR A 136 17.39 -7.97 1.83
N ASP A 137 18.17 -7.27 1.01
CA ASP A 137 17.63 -6.21 0.17
C ASP A 137 16.70 -6.75 -0.91
N ARG A 138 15.95 -5.85 -1.56
CA ARG A 138 15.06 -6.16 -2.67
C ARG A 138 15.92 -6.59 -3.86
N SER A 139 15.60 -7.76 -4.43
CA SER A 139 16.26 -8.20 -5.66
C SER A 139 16.01 -7.18 -6.77
N PRO A 140 17.02 -6.82 -7.58
CA PRO A 140 16.83 -5.94 -8.73
C PRO A 140 15.83 -6.51 -9.75
N ALA A 141 15.56 -7.82 -9.72
CA ALA A 141 14.55 -8.46 -10.57
C ALA A 141 13.09 -8.04 -10.26
N ALA A 142 12.81 -7.43 -9.10
CA ALA A 142 11.46 -7.01 -8.70
C ALA A 142 11.14 -5.54 -9.02
N LEU A 143 12.05 -4.83 -9.70
CA LEU A 143 11.80 -3.49 -10.25
C LEU A 143 11.23 -3.63 -11.67
N SER A 144 9.94 -3.98 -11.78
CA SER A 144 9.17 -3.89 -13.04
C SER A 144 8.01 -2.93 -12.88
#